data_AF-A0A3P6ED12-F1
#
_entry.id   AF-A0A3P6ED12-F1
#
_cell.length_a   1.000
_cell.length_b   1.000
_cell.length_c   1.000
_cell.angle_alpha   90.00
_cell.angle_beta   90.00
_cell.angle_gamma   90.00
#
_symmetry.space_group_name_H-M   'P 1'
#
loop_
_entity.id
_entity.type
_entity.pdbx_description
1 polymer ?
#
loop_
_entity_poly.entity_id
_entity_poly.type
_entity_poly.pdbx_seq_one_letter_code
_entity_poly.pdbx_strand_id
1 'polypeptide(L)'
;MGLWIASDLGKHKERCIVQTDIGLSEIPKVKKWKDVRKMSLMGTSIEKISESSSPDCPELTTLLLGCNERLTTISGDFFRSMLRLLVLDLSFCRYLNGLPEQISRLSSL
;
A
#
# COMPACT_ATOMS: atom_id res chain seq x y z
N MET A 1 -4.48 18.37 -2.12
CA MET A 1 -4.87 18.57 -0.69
C MET A 1 -5.56 17.28 -0.29
N GLY A 2 -4.84 16.35 0.35
CA GLY A 2 -5.33 15.00 0.61
C GLY A 2 -6.21 14.96 1.86
N LEU A 3 -7.38 14.31 1.76
CA LEU A 3 -8.34 14.16 2.85
C LEU A 3 -8.04 12.86 3.62
N TRP A 4 -7.54 12.98 4.85
CA TRP A 4 -7.30 11.84 5.75
C TRP A 4 -8.61 11.40 6.39
N ILE A 5 -9.35 10.47 5.78
CA ILE A 5 -10.49 9.86 6.46
C ILE A 5 -10.03 8.61 7.20
N ALA A 6 -9.69 8.77 8.49
CA ALA A 6 -9.71 7.65 9.42
C ALA A 6 -11.18 7.35 9.74
N SER A 7 -11.80 6.44 8.98
CA SER A 7 -13.19 6.04 9.25
C SER A 7 -13.23 5.12 10.47
N ASP A 8 -13.73 5.65 11.59
CA ASP A 8 -14.08 4.90 12.80
C ASP A 8 -15.33 4.03 12.51
N LEU A 9 -15.17 2.92 11.79
CA LEU A 9 -16.27 1.99 11.49
C LEU A 9 -16.24 0.79 12.46
N GLY A 10 -16.76 1.02 13.67
CA GLY A 10 -17.35 -0.02 14.52
C GLY A 10 -16.39 -0.89 15.35
N LYS A 11 -16.30 -0.58 16.66
CA LYS A 11 -15.82 -1.42 17.80
C LYS A 11 -14.45 -2.12 17.72
N HIS A 12 -13.80 -2.17 16.56
CA HIS A 12 -12.38 -2.44 16.35
C HIS A 12 -11.78 -1.20 15.70
N LYS A 13 -10.83 -0.55 16.37
CA LYS A 13 -10.05 0.58 15.83
C LYS A 13 -9.15 0.13 14.67
N GLU A 14 -9.72 -0.32 13.57
CA GLU A 14 -8.97 -0.60 12.35
C GLU A 14 -8.54 0.74 11.76
N ARG A 15 -7.27 1.12 11.96
CA ARG A 15 -6.74 2.33 11.33
C ARG A 15 -6.62 2.06 9.83
N CYS A 16 -7.47 2.74 9.08
CA CYS A 16 -7.42 2.79 7.62
C CYS A 16 -6.69 4.06 7.18
N ILE A 17 -5.83 3.93 6.18
CA ILE A 17 -5.23 5.06 5.47
C ILE A 17 -5.69 4.99 4.03
N VAL A 18 -6.37 6.05 3.59
CA VAL A 18 -6.80 6.20 2.20
C VAL A 18 -6.14 7.46 1.66
N GLN A 19 -5.41 7.32 0.57
CA GLN A 19 -4.81 8.44 -0.13
C GLN A 19 -4.97 8.27 -1.63
N THR A 20 -5.71 9.19 -2.24
CA THR A 20 -6.12 9.14 -3.65
C THR A 20 -5.85 10.48 -4.32
N ASP A 21 -4.61 10.96 -4.24
CA ASP A 21 -4.20 12.25 -4.83
C ASP A 21 -3.42 11.99 -6.13
N ILE A 22 -3.88 12.59 -7.23
CA ILE A 22 -3.28 12.52 -8.57
C ILE A 22 -1.83 13.06 -8.56
N GLY A 23 -1.44 13.85 -7.55
CA GLY A 23 -0.06 14.33 -7.37
C GLY A 23 0.83 13.47 -6.48
N LEU A 24 0.34 12.36 -5.92
CA LEU A 24 1.15 11.55 -5.01
C LEU A 24 2.13 10.68 -5.79
N SER A 25 3.40 11.06 -5.76
CA SER A 25 4.50 10.30 -6.37
C SER A 25 5.24 9.39 -5.38
N GLU A 26 5.01 9.56 -4.07
CA GLU A 26 5.68 8.83 -3.01
C GLU A 26 4.71 8.41 -1.91
N ILE A 27 5.04 7.32 -1.20
CA ILE A 27 4.27 6.86 -0.05
C ILE A 27 4.44 7.87 1.10
N PRO A 28 3.35 8.33 1.74
CA PRO A 28 3.42 9.35 2.79
C PRO A 28 4.22 8.85 4.00
N LYS A 29 4.94 9.74 4.69
CA LYS A 29 5.60 9.40 5.95
C LYS A 29 4.63 9.61 7.12
N VAL A 30 3.80 8.60 7.42
CA VAL A 30 2.85 8.65 8.54
C VAL A 30 3.52 8.18 9.84
N LYS A 31 3.36 8.94 10.92
CA LYS A 31 3.98 8.62 12.23
C LYS A 31 3.43 7.36 12.92
N LYS A 32 2.33 6.76 12.43
CA LYS A 32 1.60 5.66 13.10
C LYS A 32 1.28 4.47 12.18
N TRP A 33 2.21 4.12 11.28
CA TRP A 33 2.06 2.97 10.38
C TRP A 33 1.87 1.63 11.09
N LYS A 34 2.42 1.47 12.29
CA LYS A 34 2.41 0.21 13.04
C LYS A 34 1.03 -0.36 13.34
N ASP A 35 0.03 0.50 13.40
CA ASP A 35 -1.32 0.13 13.78
C ASP A 35 -2.30 0.10 12.60
N VAL A 36 -1.79 0.36 11.39
CA VAL A 36 -2.60 0.46 10.17
C VAL A 36 -2.91 -0.94 9.69
N ARG A 37 -4.20 -1.20 9.45
CA ARG A 37 -4.69 -2.50 8.95
C ARG A 37 -5.05 -2.45 7.48
N LYS A 38 -5.53 -1.31 7.00
CA LYS A 38 -5.96 -1.12 5.62
C LYS A 38 -5.29 0.12 5.04
N MET A 39 -4.72 -0.03 3.85
CA MET A 39 -4.08 1.05 3.12
C MET A 39 -4.58 1.07 1.69
N SER A 40 -5.03 2.23 1.23
CA SER A 40 -5.36 2.48 -0.16
C SER A 40 -4.53 3.64 -0.68
N LEU A 41 -3.78 3.37 -1.74
CA LEU A 41 -3.01 4.31 -2.54
C LEU A 41 -3.47 4.23 -4.01
N MET A 42 -4.78 4.05 -4.21
CA MET A 42 -5.36 3.89 -5.55
C MET A 42 -5.44 5.24 -6.27
N GLY A 43 -5.24 5.21 -7.60
CA GLY A 43 -5.39 6.40 -8.44
C GLY A 43 -4.36 7.50 -8.15
N THR A 44 -3.15 7.10 -7.78
CA THR A 44 -2.00 7.98 -7.55
C THR A 44 -1.07 7.99 -8.76
N SER A 45 -0.06 8.88 -8.75
CA SER A 45 0.95 8.96 -9.81
C SER A 45 2.26 8.24 -9.42
N ILE A 46 2.17 7.19 -8.60
CA ILE A 46 3.33 6.39 -8.20
C ILE A 46 3.83 5.59 -9.40
N GLU A 47 5.08 5.84 -9.80
CA GLU A 47 5.70 5.15 -10.92
C GLU A 47 6.56 3.95 -10.48
N LYS A 48 7.18 4.07 -9.30
CA LYS A 48 8.08 3.07 -8.72
C LYS A 48 7.91 3.02 -7.21
N ILE A 49 7.82 1.82 -6.67
CA ILE A 49 7.83 1.58 -5.22
C ILE A 49 9.19 1.00 -4.83
N SER A 50 9.98 1.78 -4.13
CA SER A 50 11.33 1.40 -3.66
C SER A 50 11.30 0.82 -2.25
N GLU A 51 12.38 0.18 -1.83
CA GLU A 51 12.56 -0.24 -0.43
C GLU A 51 12.49 0.93 0.56
N SER A 52 13.00 2.11 0.17
CA SER A 52 13.03 3.31 1.00
C SER A 52 11.65 3.92 1.25
N SER A 53 10.66 3.48 0.47
CA SER A 53 9.26 3.88 0.61
C SER A 53 8.44 2.90 1.47
N SER A 54 9.04 1.80 1.96
CA SER A 54 8.34 0.80 2.77
C SER A 54 7.95 1.37 4.15
N PRO A 55 6.64 1.45 4.47
CA PRO A 55 6.19 1.85 5.78
C PRO A 55 6.31 0.70 6.79
N ASP A 56 6.68 1.00 8.03
CA ASP A 56 6.70 0.01 9.12
C ASP A 56 5.26 -0.30 9.61
N CYS A 57 4.61 -1.27 8.95
CA CYS A 57 3.19 -1.62 9.16
C CYS A 57 2.95 -3.14 9.33
N PRO A 58 3.44 -3.75 10.43
CA PRO A 58 3.26 -5.18 10.73
C PRO A 58 1.82 -5.66 10.81
N GLU A 59 0.88 -4.76 11.11
CA GLU A 59 -0.54 -5.08 11.23
C GLU A 59 -1.34 -4.93 9.92
N LEU A 60 -0.68 -4.57 8.82
CA LEU A 60 -1.35 -4.34 7.54
C LEU A 60 -1.88 -5.65 6.96
N THR A 61 -3.19 -5.70 6.72
CA THR A 61 -3.89 -6.85 6.12
C THR A 61 -4.40 -6.57 4.71
N THR A 62 -4.61 -5.30 4.35
CA THR A 62 -5.11 -4.91 3.03
C THR A 62 -4.29 -3.76 2.46
N LEU A 63 -3.79 -3.94 1.25
CA LEU A 63 -3.10 -2.92 0.47
C LEU A 63 -3.76 -2.80 -0.92
N LEU A 64 -4.26 -1.62 -1.24
CA LEU A 64 -4.88 -1.32 -2.53
C LEU A 64 -3.98 -0.35 -3.31
N LEU A 65 -3.42 -0.84 -4.40
CA LEU A 65 -2.54 -0.11 -5.32
C LEU A 65 -3.14 0.00 -6.72
N GLY A 66 -4.43 -0.30 -6.89
CA GLY A 66 -5.08 -0.27 -8.19
C GLY A 66 -5.19 1.13 -8.81
N CYS A 67 -5.49 1.16 -10.11
CA CYS A 67 -5.59 2.38 -10.92
C CYS A 67 -4.31 3.24 -10.92
N ASN A 68 -3.15 2.67 -10.61
CA ASN A 68 -1.85 3.32 -10.74
C ASN A 68 -1.25 2.96 -12.10
N GLU A 69 -1.75 3.58 -13.17
CA GLU A 69 -1.37 3.20 -14.55
C GLU A 69 0.13 3.31 -14.78
N ARG A 70 0.80 4.31 -14.19
CA ARG A 70 2.23 4.57 -14.34
C ARG A 70 3.12 3.66 -13.50
N LEU A 71 2.55 2.81 -12.64
CA LEU A 71 3.33 1.93 -11.78
C LEU A 71 4.02 0.85 -12.62
N THR A 72 5.36 0.90 -12.65
CA THR A 72 6.19 0.02 -13.47
C THR A 72 6.93 -1.05 -12.67
N THR A 73 7.30 -0.72 -11.42
CA THR A 73 8.14 -1.59 -10.59
C THR A 73 7.76 -1.49 -9.12
N ILE A 74 7.73 -2.63 -8.46
CA ILE A 74 7.58 -2.76 -7.01
C ILE A 74 8.79 -3.54 -6.48
N SER A 75 9.54 -2.94 -5.56
CA SER A 75 10.64 -3.62 -4.87
C SER A 75 10.10 -4.75 -3.98
N GLY A 76 10.77 -5.89 -3.97
CA GLY A 76 10.41 -7.00 -3.08
C GLY A 76 10.51 -6.65 -1.59
N ASP A 77 11.49 -5.82 -1.22
CA ASP A 77 11.67 -5.37 0.15
C ASP A 77 10.57 -4.40 0.61
N PHE A 78 9.73 -3.90 -0.30
CA PHE A 78 8.56 -3.10 0.06
C PHE A 78 7.62 -3.85 1.02
N PHE A 79 7.46 -5.16 0.81
CA PHE A 79 6.57 -6.01 1.59
C PHE A 79 7.21 -6.54 2.89
N ARG A 80 8.47 -6.20 3.18
CA ARG A 80 9.24 -6.75 4.31
C ARG A 80 8.54 -6.57 5.66
N SER A 81 7.87 -5.44 5.87
CA SER A 81 7.16 -5.11 7.10
C SER A 81 5.70 -5.58 7.12
N MET A 82 5.17 -6.09 6.00
CA MET A 82 3.75 -6.40 5.79
C MET A 82 3.45 -7.90 5.94
N LEU A 83 3.98 -8.53 6.99
CA LEU A 83 3.93 -9.99 7.15
C LEU A 83 2.51 -10.56 7.28
N ARG A 84 1.52 -9.71 7.56
CA ARG A 84 0.10 -10.07 7.73
C ARG A 84 -0.75 -9.68 6.53
N LEU A 85 -0.15 -9.31 5.39
CA LEU A 85 -0.88 -8.88 4.21
C LEU A 85 -1.67 -10.06 3.63
N LEU A 86 -3.00 -9.88 3.54
CA LEU A 86 -3.93 -10.87 3.01
C LEU A 86 -4.53 -10.45 1.67
N VAL A 87 -4.66 -9.15 1.44
CA VAL A 87 -5.26 -8.59 0.23
C VAL A 87 -4.30 -7.61 -0.40
N LEU A 88 -3.91 -7.90 -1.63
CA LEU A 88 -3.15 -7.00 -2.50
C LEU A 88 -3.94 -6.77 -3.78
N ASP A 89 -4.42 -5.54 -3.97
CA ASP A 89 -5.07 -5.13 -5.22
C ASP A 89 -4.08 -4.34 -6.11
N LEU A 90 -3.86 -4.85 -7.31
CA LEU A 90 -3.04 -4.24 -8.37
C LEU A 90 -3.84 -4.06 -9.67
N SER A 91 -5.17 -4.07 -9.57
CA SER A 91 -6.05 -3.88 -10.72
C SER A 91 -5.73 -2.59 -11.46
N PHE A 92 -5.80 -2.62 -12.80
CA PHE A 92 -5.54 -1.45 -13.65
C PHE A 92 -4.11 -0.85 -13.55
N CYS A 93 -3.11 -1.59 -13.07
CA CYS A 93 -1.69 -1.23 -13.16
C CYS A 93 -1.07 -1.69 -14.50
N ARG A 94 -1.43 -1.04 -15.60
CA ARG A 94 -1.14 -1.51 -16.98
C ARG A 94 0.35 -1.71 -17.29
N TYR A 95 1.24 -0.87 -16.74
CA TYR A 95 2.68 -0.92 -17.04
C TYR A 95 3.51 -1.70 -16.01
N LEU A 96 2.87 -2.39 -15.07
CA LEU A 96 3.58 -3.14 -14.04
C LEU A 96 4.32 -4.33 -14.67
N ASN A 97 5.65 -4.32 -14.58
CA ASN A 97 6.52 -5.33 -15.21
C ASN A 97 6.43 -6.73 -14.56
N GLY A 98 5.69 -6.85 -13.46
CA GLY A 98 5.55 -8.08 -12.69
C GLY A 98 5.65 -7.82 -11.20
N LEU A 99 5.38 -8.87 -10.42
CA LEU A 99 5.54 -8.86 -8.98
C LEU A 99 6.94 -9.35 -8.61
N PRO A 100 7.58 -8.76 -7.59
CA PRO A 100 8.87 -9.23 -7.09
C PRO A 100 8.71 -10.62 -6.43
N GLU A 101 9.70 -11.51 -6.60
CA GLU A 101 9.67 -12.87 -6.04
C GLU A 101 9.44 -12.90 -4.52
N GLN A 102 9.91 -11.86 -3.82
CA GLN A 102 9.77 -11.71 -2.36
C GLN A 102 8.31 -11.64 -1.91
N ILE A 103 7.36 -11.38 -2.82
CA ILE A 103 5.93 -11.43 -2.52
C ILE A 103 5.48 -12.83 -2.09
N SER A 104 6.17 -13.88 -2.55
CA SER A 104 5.91 -15.27 -2.16
C SER A 104 6.12 -15.53 -0.66
N ARG A 105 6.81 -14.62 0.03
CA ARG A 105 7.03 -14.68 1.48
C ARG A 105 5.80 -14.23 2.28
N LEU A 106 4.83 -13.59 1.63
CA LEU A 106 3.54 -13.29 2.23
C LEU A 106 2.79 -14.61 2.39
N SER A 107 2.58 -15.04 3.62
CA SER A 107 1.88 -16.29 3.92
C SER A 107 0.42 -16.19 3.46
N SER A 108 0.10 -16.92 2.39
CA SER A 108 -1.23 -17.07 1.78
C SER A 108 -1.77 -15.80 1.11
N LEU A 109 -1.57 -15.69 -0.21
CA LEU A 109 -2.39 -14.88 -1.11
C LEU A 109 -3.53 -15.73 -1.68
#